data_AF-A0A4U9IJX4-F1
#
_entry.id   AF-A0A4U9IJX4-F1
#
_cell.length_a   1.000
_cell.length_b   1.000
_cell.length_c   1.000
_cell.angle_alpha   90.00
_cell.angle_beta   90.00
_cell.angle_gamma   90.00
#
_symmetry.space_group_name_H-M   'P 1'
#
loop_
_entity.id
_entity.type
_entity.pdbx_description
1 polymer ?
#
loop_
_entity_poly.entity_id
_entity_poly.type
_entity_poly.pdbx_seq_one_letter_code
_entity_poly.pdbx_strand_id
1 'polypeptide(L)'
;MNPSLTDSRRQALRSASHWYAVLSGERVSPQQEARWQQWYEQDQDNQWAWQQVENLRNQLGGVPGDVASRALHDTRLTRRHVMKGLLLLLGAGGGWQLWQSETGEGLRADYRTAKGAVSRQQLEDGSLLTLNTQSAADVRFDAHQRTVRLWYGEIAITTAKDAQQRPFRVLTRQGQLTALGTEFTVRQQDNFTQLDVQQHAVEVLLASAPAQKRIVNAGESLQFSASEFGAVKPLDDESTSWDEGHPELQR
;
A
#
# COMPACT_ATOMS: atom_id res chain seq x y z
N MET A 1 -20.79 -5.42 -7.10
CA MET A 1 -20.95 -4.54 -8.27
C MET A 1 -19.57 -4.02 -8.63
N ASN A 2 -19.02 -4.46 -9.77
CA ASN A 2 -17.67 -4.08 -10.21
C ASN A 2 -17.63 -2.58 -10.56
N PRO A 3 -16.70 -1.76 -10.02
CA PRO A 3 -16.43 -0.48 -10.62
C PRO A 3 -15.67 -0.73 -11.92
N SER A 4 -16.39 -0.73 -13.04
CA SER A 4 -15.80 -0.78 -14.38
C SER A 4 -14.75 0.34 -14.51
N LEU A 5 -13.53 -0.02 -14.92
CA LEU A 5 -12.50 0.96 -15.28
C LEU A 5 -13.12 1.98 -16.24
N THR A 6 -13.06 3.26 -15.84
CA THR A 6 -13.48 4.38 -16.68
C THR A 6 -12.74 4.34 -18.02
N ASP A 7 -13.35 4.86 -19.07
CA ASP A 7 -12.70 4.90 -20.40
C ASP A 7 -11.36 5.67 -20.34
N SER A 8 -11.30 6.72 -19.52
CA SER A 8 -10.08 7.48 -19.20
C SER A 8 -8.95 6.60 -18.68
N ARG A 9 -9.20 5.79 -17.64
CA ARG A 9 -8.21 4.88 -17.05
C ARG A 9 -7.77 3.77 -18.01
N ARG A 10 -8.68 3.27 -18.85
CA ARG A 10 -8.32 2.30 -19.90
C ARG A 10 -7.41 2.91 -20.95
N GLN A 11 -7.65 4.17 -21.33
CA GLN A 11 -6.79 4.90 -22.25
C GLN A 11 -5.42 5.20 -21.63
N ALA A 12 -5.38 5.64 -20.37
CA ALA A 12 -4.15 5.89 -19.65
C ALA A 12 -3.25 4.64 -19.54
N LEU A 13 -3.81 3.46 -19.26
CA LEU A 13 -3.06 2.18 -19.22
C LEU A 13 -2.45 1.79 -20.57
N ARG A 14 -3.16 2.04 -21.68
CA ARG A 14 -2.62 1.82 -23.03
C ARG A 14 -1.44 2.75 -23.30
N SER A 15 -1.58 4.03 -22.94
CA SER A 15 -0.52 5.04 -23.09
C SER A 15 0.70 4.72 -22.21
N ALA A 16 0.49 4.30 -20.96
CA ALA A 16 1.57 3.89 -20.06
C ALA A 16 2.36 2.69 -20.62
N SER A 17 1.66 1.69 -21.16
CA SER A 17 2.28 0.51 -21.79
C SER A 17 3.11 0.89 -23.02
N HIS A 18 2.63 1.86 -23.81
CA HIS A 18 3.38 2.41 -24.93
C HIS A 18 4.66 3.11 -24.47
N TRP A 19 4.56 3.99 -23.47
CA TRP A 19 5.72 4.70 -22.91
C TRP A 19 6.75 3.77 -22.30
N TYR A 20 6.32 2.70 -21.64
CA TYR A 20 7.22 1.67 -21.12
C TYR A 20 8.03 0.99 -22.23
N ALA A 21 7.39 0.69 -23.37
CA ALA A 21 8.10 0.12 -24.52
C ALA A 21 9.11 1.11 -25.14
N VAL A 22 8.80 2.41 -25.14
CA VAL A 22 9.71 3.47 -25.61
C VAL A 22 10.90 3.64 -24.66
N LEU A 23 10.66 3.66 -23.36
CA LEU A 23 11.67 3.89 -22.33
C LEU A 23 12.50 2.65 -21.97
N SER A 24 12.04 1.45 -22.32
CA SER A 24 12.80 0.19 -22.12
C SER A 24 13.80 -0.12 -23.25
N GLY A 25 13.95 0.76 -24.24
CA GLY A 25 14.92 0.61 -25.32
C GLY A 25 16.36 0.94 -24.88
N GLU A 26 17.37 0.35 -25.53
CA GLU A 26 18.80 0.53 -25.19
C GLU A 26 19.32 1.98 -25.30
N ARG A 27 18.59 2.87 -25.99
CA ARG A 27 18.91 4.31 -26.08
C ARG A 27 17.63 5.13 -26.06
N VAL A 28 17.33 5.71 -24.90
CA VAL A 28 16.27 6.70 -24.74
C VAL A 28 16.86 8.09 -25.05
N SER A 29 16.20 8.85 -25.92
CA SER A 29 16.60 10.23 -26.21
C SER A 29 15.98 11.22 -25.21
N PRO A 30 16.65 12.35 -24.90
CA PRO A 30 16.09 13.39 -24.02
C PRO A 30 14.74 13.95 -24.50
N GLN A 31 14.48 13.91 -25.81
CA GLN A 31 13.21 14.34 -26.38
C GLN A 31 12.07 13.34 -26.07
N GLN A 32 12.37 12.04 -25.94
CA GLN A 32 11.39 11.03 -25.56
C GLN A 32 11.05 11.10 -24.08
N GLU A 33 12.05 11.36 -23.21
CA GLU A 33 11.84 11.60 -21.78
C GLU A 33 10.97 12.83 -21.54
N ALA A 34 11.25 13.95 -22.21
CA ALA A 34 10.44 15.16 -22.07
C ALA A 34 8.97 14.95 -22.47
N ARG A 35 8.72 14.17 -23.53
CA ARG A 35 7.35 13.86 -23.98
C ARG A 35 6.62 12.89 -23.05
N TRP A 36 7.35 11.92 -22.49
CA TRP A 36 6.79 11.04 -21.46
C TRP A 36 6.42 11.86 -20.22
N GLN A 37 7.31 12.74 -19.77
CA GLN A 37 7.09 13.54 -18.58
C GLN A 37 5.91 14.51 -18.76
N GLN A 38 5.79 15.13 -19.92
CA GLN A 38 4.63 15.94 -20.26
C GLN A 38 3.32 15.13 -20.21
N TRP A 39 3.32 13.90 -20.73
CA TRP A 39 2.16 13.01 -20.64
C TRP A 39 1.86 12.58 -19.20
N TYR A 40 2.89 12.28 -18.40
CA TYR A 40 2.78 11.90 -17.00
C TYR A 40 2.20 13.04 -16.13
N GLU A 41 2.63 14.28 -16.36
CA GLU A 41 2.17 15.46 -15.59
C GLU A 41 0.78 15.97 -16.02
N GLN A 42 0.25 15.50 -17.15
CA GLN A 42 -1.00 16.02 -17.73
C GLN A 42 -2.27 15.62 -16.97
N ASP A 43 -2.31 14.41 -16.39
CA ASP A 43 -3.52 13.87 -15.76
C ASP A 43 -3.17 12.88 -14.62
N GLN A 44 -3.94 12.89 -13.54
CA GLN A 44 -3.81 11.93 -12.43
C GLN A 44 -4.04 10.49 -12.92
N ASP A 45 -4.90 10.25 -13.90
CA ASP A 45 -5.12 8.91 -14.47
C ASP A 45 -3.86 8.39 -15.21
N ASN A 46 -3.05 9.28 -15.80
CA ASN A 46 -1.78 8.91 -16.45
C ASN A 46 -0.71 8.53 -15.41
N GLN A 47 -0.64 9.28 -14.31
CA GLN A 47 0.27 8.98 -13.19
C GLN A 47 -0.07 7.63 -12.58
N TRP A 48 -1.36 7.41 -12.29
CA TRP A 48 -1.87 6.13 -11.81
C TRP A 48 -1.49 4.99 -12.78
N ALA A 49 -1.72 5.17 -14.08
CA ALA A 49 -1.42 4.16 -15.09
C ALA A 49 0.08 3.86 -15.21
N TRP A 50 0.94 4.87 -15.11
CA TRP A 50 2.40 4.70 -15.11
C TRP A 50 2.87 3.89 -13.89
N GLN A 51 2.35 4.21 -12.71
CA GLN A 51 2.63 3.45 -11.47
C GLN A 51 2.20 1.98 -11.60
N GLN A 52 1.09 1.66 -12.28
CA GLN A 52 0.69 0.27 -12.52
C GLN A 52 1.73 -0.51 -13.35
N VAL A 53 2.31 0.15 -14.37
CA VAL A 53 3.32 -0.48 -15.22
C VAL A 53 4.66 -0.67 -14.49
N GLU A 54 5.06 0.29 -13.67
CA GLU A 54 6.25 0.17 -12.81
C GLU A 54 6.09 -0.92 -11.74
N ASN A 55 4.90 -1.04 -11.14
CA ASN A 55 4.58 -2.10 -10.20
C ASN A 55 4.70 -3.48 -10.86
N LEU A 56 4.23 -3.64 -12.10
CA LEU A 56 4.38 -4.87 -12.87
C LEU A 56 5.86 -5.19 -13.16
N ARG A 57 6.66 -4.19 -13.53
CA ARG A 57 8.11 -4.35 -13.73
C ARG A 57 8.79 -4.84 -12.46
N ASN A 58 8.51 -4.22 -11.32
CA ASN A 58 9.16 -4.54 -10.05
C ASN A 58 8.80 -5.96 -9.56
N GLN A 59 7.59 -6.44 -9.86
CA GLN A 59 7.17 -7.82 -9.58
C GLN A 59 7.91 -8.84 -10.48
N LEU A 60 8.20 -8.49 -11.73
CA LEU A 60 8.95 -9.34 -12.66
C LEU A 60 10.47 -9.30 -12.43
N GLY A 61 10.99 -8.25 -11.80
CA GLY A 61 12.40 -8.11 -11.43
C GLY A 61 12.85 -8.96 -10.22
N GLY A 62 11.92 -9.66 -9.55
CA GLY A 62 12.19 -10.55 -8.42
C GLY A 62 12.37 -12.03 -8.78
N VAL A 63 12.42 -12.38 -10.06
CA VAL A 63 12.65 -13.77 -10.50
C VAL A 63 14.16 -14.05 -10.53
N PRO A 64 14.68 -15.05 -9.79
CA PRO A 64 16.11 -15.35 -9.76
C PRO A 64 16.64 -15.72 -11.15
N GLY A 65 17.88 -15.30 -11.43
CA GLY A 65 18.53 -15.37 -12.76
C GLY A 65 18.78 -16.77 -13.31
N ASP A 66 18.49 -17.82 -12.54
CA ASP A 66 18.56 -19.22 -12.93
C ASP A 66 17.34 -19.67 -13.77
N VAL A 67 16.19 -18.99 -13.63
CA VAL A 67 15.02 -19.20 -14.50
C VAL A 67 15.10 -18.34 -15.77
N ALA A 68 15.73 -17.17 -15.68
CA ALA A 68 15.94 -16.29 -16.84
C ALA A 68 17.00 -16.83 -17.82
N SER A 69 18.07 -17.45 -17.32
CA SER A 69 19.14 -17.99 -18.19
C SER A 69 18.68 -19.20 -19.03
N ARG A 70 17.79 -20.04 -18.52
CA ARG A 70 17.22 -21.16 -19.30
C ARG A 70 16.22 -20.72 -20.37
N ALA A 71 15.55 -19.58 -20.16
CA ALA A 71 14.65 -18.99 -21.16
C ALA A 71 15.42 -18.17 -22.22
N LEU A 72 16.59 -17.63 -21.89
CA LEU A 72 17.42 -16.80 -22.77
C LEU A 72 18.40 -17.59 -23.64
N HIS A 73 18.58 -18.90 -23.39
CA HIS A 73 19.42 -19.75 -24.24
C HIS A 73 18.71 -20.34 -25.47
N ASP A 74 17.40 -20.14 -25.61
CA ASP A 74 16.66 -20.56 -26.79
C ASP A 74 16.24 -19.35 -27.61
N THR A 75 17.09 -18.95 -28.57
CA THR A 75 16.98 -17.77 -29.44
C THR A 75 15.79 -17.82 -30.42
N ARG A 76 14.77 -18.63 -30.14
CA ARG A 76 13.56 -18.79 -30.95
C ARG A 76 12.24 -18.79 -30.17
N LEU A 77 12.23 -18.46 -28.87
CA LEU A 77 10.99 -18.19 -28.15
C LEU A 77 10.44 -16.81 -28.54
N THR A 78 9.74 -16.82 -29.68
CA THR A 78 9.15 -15.67 -30.33
C THR A 78 8.23 -14.93 -29.35
N ARG A 79 8.35 -13.59 -29.30
CA ARG A 79 7.52 -12.56 -28.62
C ARG A 79 6.02 -12.90 -28.43
N ARG A 80 5.45 -13.76 -29.28
CA ARG A 80 4.10 -14.32 -29.20
C ARG A 80 3.87 -15.30 -28.04
N HIS A 81 4.86 -16.06 -27.59
CA HIS A 81 4.69 -17.02 -26.50
C HIS A 81 4.69 -16.33 -25.13
N VAL A 82 5.49 -15.26 -24.97
CA VAL A 82 5.42 -14.37 -23.81
C VAL A 82 4.05 -13.67 -23.75
N MET A 83 3.54 -13.20 -24.90
CA MET A 83 2.20 -12.60 -25.00
C MET A 83 1.08 -13.60 -24.66
N LYS A 84 1.21 -14.85 -25.12
CA LYS A 84 0.27 -15.94 -24.79
C LYS A 84 0.35 -16.34 -23.32
N GLY A 85 1.53 -16.32 -22.70
CA GLY A 85 1.71 -16.54 -21.28
C GLY A 85 1.03 -15.45 -20.43
N LEU A 86 1.17 -14.19 -20.83
CA LEU A 86 0.48 -13.06 -20.20
C LEU A 86 -1.05 -13.15 -20.37
N LEU A 87 -1.52 -13.49 -21.57
CA LEU A 87 -2.96 -13.67 -21.85
C LEU A 87 -3.54 -14.91 -21.17
N LEU A 88 -2.77 -15.98 -20.97
CA LEU A 88 -3.19 -17.16 -20.19
C LEU A 88 -3.22 -16.85 -18.69
N LEU A 89 -2.29 -16.05 -18.16
CA LEU A 89 -2.34 -15.54 -16.79
C LEU A 89 -3.57 -14.63 -16.55
N LEU A 90 -3.95 -13.83 -17.56
CA LEU A 90 -5.16 -13.00 -17.52
C LEU A 90 -6.45 -13.80 -17.82
N GLY A 91 -6.37 -14.90 -18.57
CA GLY A 91 -7.52 -15.66 -19.06
C GLY A 91 -7.90 -16.92 -18.26
N ALA A 92 -6.97 -17.52 -17.52
CA ALA A 92 -7.19 -18.80 -16.85
C ALA A 92 -7.63 -18.65 -15.38
N GLY A 93 -8.51 -17.69 -15.05
CA GLY A 93 -9.27 -17.63 -13.78
C GLY A 93 -8.51 -17.44 -12.46
N GLY A 94 -7.33 -18.03 -12.28
CA GLY A 94 -6.53 -17.95 -11.06
C GLY A 94 -5.84 -16.60 -10.89
N GLY A 95 -5.44 -15.96 -11.99
CA GLY A 95 -4.91 -14.59 -11.97
C GLY A 95 -5.97 -13.59 -11.51
N TRP A 96 -7.22 -13.74 -11.95
CA TRP A 96 -8.37 -12.89 -11.58
C TRP A 96 -8.76 -13.05 -10.10
N GLN A 97 -8.71 -14.29 -9.59
CA GLN A 97 -8.96 -14.61 -8.18
C GLN A 97 -7.89 -14.00 -7.27
N LEU A 98 -6.61 -14.06 -7.66
CA LEU A 98 -5.51 -13.35 -7.00
C LEU A 98 -5.61 -11.83 -7.17
N TRP A 99 -6.18 -11.35 -8.29
CA TRP A 99 -6.38 -9.93 -8.60
C TRP A 99 -7.45 -9.26 -7.73
N GLN A 100 -8.33 -10.05 -7.10
CA GLN A 100 -9.39 -9.61 -6.18
C GLN A 100 -9.12 -9.99 -4.72
N SER A 101 -8.01 -10.67 -4.42
CA SER A 101 -7.67 -11.00 -3.03
C SER A 101 -7.12 -9.78 -2.30
N GLU A 102 -7.15 -9.81 -0.96
CA GLU A 102 -6.51 -8.80 -0.10
C GLU A 102 -5.03 -8.58 -0.47
N THR A 103 -4.35 -9.64 -0.93
CA THR A 103 -2.96 -9.60 -1.43
C THR A 103 -2.84 -8.79 -2.73
N GLY A 104 -3.83 -8.89 -3.63
CA GLY A 104 -3.90 -8.12 -4.86
C GLY A 104 -4.24 -6.64 -4.64
N GLU A 105 -5.10 -6.35 -3.65
CA GLU A 105 -5.42 -4.96 -3.29
C GLU A 105 -4.24 -4.26 -2.59
N GLY A 106 -3.49 -4.95 -1.72
CA GLY A 106 -2.25 -4.40 -1.13
C GLY A 106 -1.15 -4.08 -2.16
N LEU A 107 -1.10 -4.81 -3.28
CA LEU A 107 -0.20 -4.50 -4.39
C LEU A 107 -0.65 -3.26 -5.20
N ARG A 108 -1.94 -2.89 -5.13
CA ARG A 108 -2.51 -1.68 -5.73
C ARG A 108 -2.64 -0.51 -4.77
N ALA A 109 -2.13 -0.66 -3.55
CA ALA A 109 -2.31 0.36 -2.54
C ALA A 109 -1.81 1.72 -3.03
N ASP A 110 -2.57 2.78 -2.77
CA ASP A 110 -2.23 4.14 -3.22
C ASP A 110 -0.87 4.60 -2.65
N TYR A 111 -0.51 4.11 -1.46
CA TYR A 111 0.74 4.41 -0.78
C TYR A 111 1.52 3.13 -0.47
N ARG A 112 2.78 3.07 -0.89
CA ARG A 112 3.67 1.91 -0.68
C ARG A 112 5.12 2.34 -0.45
N THR A 113 5.83 1.57 0.35
CA THR A 113 7.27 1.74 0.59
C THR A 113 8.01 0.44 0.28
N ALA A 114 9.22 0.58 -0.30
CA ALA A 114 10.14 -0.53 -0.48
C ALA A 114 10.85 -0.87 0.84
N LYS A 115 11.60 -1.98 0.85
CA LYS A 115 12.47 -2.33 1.98
C LYS A 115 13.52 -1.23 2.19
N GLY A 116 13.64 -0.73 3.42
CA GLY A 116 14.55 0.34 3.82
C GLY A 116 14.06 1.77 3.51
N ALA A 117 12.84 1.94 2.97
CA ALA A 117 12.28 3.25 2.65
C ALA A 117 11.21 3.66 3.66
N VAL A 118 11.21 4.94 4.04
CA VAL A 118 10.16 5.57 4.86
C VAL A 118 9.53 6.69 4.03
N SER A 119 8.19 6.84 4.10
CA SER A 119 7.48 7.84 3.32
C SER A 119 6.47 8.61 4.18
N ARG A 120 6.62 9.94 4.25
CA ARG A 120 5.74 10.87 4.97
C ARG A 120 4.78 11.53 3.98
N GLN A 121 3.48 11.46 4.24
CA GLN A 121 2.42 11.95 3.36
C GLN A 121 1.42 12.78 4.15
N GLN A 122 1.21 14.03 3.75
CA GLN A 122 0.13 14.85 4.29
C GLN A 122 -1.17 14.53 3.56
N LEU A 123 -2.21 14.16 4.30
CA LEU A 123 -3.52 13.78 3.78
C LEU A 123 -4.40 15.02 3.54
N GLU A 124 -5.49 14.85 2.78
CA GLU A 124 -6.40 15.93 2.40
C GLU A 124 -7.07 16.63 3.59
N ASP A 125 -7.24 15.94 4.72
CA ASP A 125 -7.79 16.50 5.96
C ASP A 125 -6.74 17.21 6.83
N GLY A 126 -5.48 17.24 6.38
CA GLY A 126 -4.33 17.79 7.10
C GLY A 126 -3.65 16.79 8.04
N SER A 127 -4.16 15.56 8.18
CA SER A 127 -3.50 14.51 8.97
C SER A 127 -2.17 14.11 8.34
N LEU A 128 -1.22 13.66 9.16
CA LEU A 128 0.05 13.12 8.69
C LEU A 128 0.00 11.59 8.73
N LEU A 129 0.19 10.96 7.58
CA LEU A 129 0.38 9.52 7.45
C LEU A 129 1.84 9.25 7.16
N THR A 130 2.45 8.36 7.92
CA THR A 130 3.77 7.85 7.59
C THR A 130 3.77 6.36 7.47
N LEU A 131 4.34 5.88 6.37
CA LEU A 131 4.61 4.48 6.09
C LEU A 131 6.07 4.15 6.44
N ASN A 132 6.27 3.14 7.28
CA ASN A 132 7.60 2.57 7.53
C ASN A 132 8.03 1.64 6.37
N THR A 133 9.23 1.07 6.43
CA THR A 133 9.74 0.09 5.45
C THR A 133 8.74 -1.01 5.13
N GLN A 134 8.64 -1.37 3.84
CA GLN A 134 7.80 -2.48 3.37
C GLN A 134 6.36 -2.39 3.90
N SER A 135 5.70 -1.26 3.66
CA SER A 135 4.33 -1.00 4.07
C SER A 135 3.46 -0.65 2.87
N ALA A 136 2.15 -0.90 2.99
CA ALA A 136 1.17 -0.56 1.97
C ALA A 136 -0.15 -0.13 2.61
N ALA A 137 -0.68 1.02 2.20
CA ALA A 137 -1.93 1.55 2.70
C ALA A 137 -2.75 2.27 1.61
N ASP A 138 -4.08 2.21 1.75
CA ASP A 138 -5.03 2.99 0.98
C ASP A 138 -5.65 4.08 1.83
N VAL A 139 -5.94 5.24 1.22
CA VAL A 139 -6.66 6.33 1.89
C VAL A 139 -7.97 6.62 1.14
N ARG A 140 -9.08 6.62 1.86
CA ARG A 140 -10.42 6.88 1.34
C ARG A 140 -11.18 7.76 2.31
N PHE A 141 -11.33 9.04 1.95
CA PHE A 141 -12.11 10.00 2.70
C PHE A 141 -13.41 10.29 1.95
N ASP A 142 -14.51 10.33 2.68
CA ASP A 142 -15.83 10.69 2.15
C ASP A 142 -16.53 11.69 3.08
N ALA A 143 -17.79 12.01 2.80
CA ALA A 143 -18.56 12.97 3.59
C ALA A 143 -18.87 12.49 5.03
N HIS A 144 -18.69 11.20 5.33
CA HIS A 144 -19.07 10.56 6.57
C HIS A 144 -17.87 10.08 7.40
N GLN A 145 -16.75 9.73 6.77
CA GLN A 145 -15.61 9.12 7.45
C GLN A 145 -14.28 9.41 6.74
N ARG A 146 -13.20 9.24 7.51
CA ARG A 146 -11.82 9.31 7.06
C ARG A 146 -11.17 7.95 7.30
N THR A 147 -10.99 7.16 6.25
CA THR A 147 -10.52 5.78 6.39
C THR A 147 -9.14 5.58 5.77
N VAL A 148 -8.23 4.99 6.54
CA VAL A 148 -6.96 4.43 6.07
C VAL A 148 -7.05 2.92 6.19
N ARG A 149 -6.76 2.17 5.13
CA ARG A 149 -6.67 0.71 5.18
C ARG A 149 -5.23 0.29 5.07
N LEU A 150 -4.71 -0.30 6.14
CA LEU A 150 -3.39 -0.90 6.16
C LEU A 150 -3.49 -2.34 5.64
N TRP A 151 -2.68 -2.65 4.64
CA TRP A 151 -2.62 -3.98 4.05
C TRP A 151 -1.57 -4.86 4.70
N TYR A 152 -0.40 -4.27 4.92
CA TYR A 152 0.74 -4.88 5.59
C TYR A 152 1.73 -3.80 6.01
N GLY A 153 2.61 -4.15 6.94
CA GLY A 153 3.68 -3.28 7.42
C GLY A 153 3.22 -2.42 8.59
N GLU A 154 3.71 -1.19 8.62
CA GLU A 154 3.56 -0.30 9.77
C GLU A 154 3.32 1.14 9.32
N ILE A 155 2.39 1.79 10.00
CA ILE A 155 2.09 3.20 9.79
C ILE A 155 2.03 3.96 11.11
N ALA A 156 2.50 5.21 11.09
CA ALA A 156 2.28 6.19 12.13
C ALA A 156 1.28 7.23 11.63
N ILE A 157 0.36 7.65 12.50
CA ILE A 157 -0.70 8.60 12.16
C ILE A 157 -0.77 9.70 13.21
N THR A 158 -0.71 10.94 12.75
CA THR A 158 -1.05 12.13 13.54
C THR A 158 -2.32 12.73 12.94
N THR A 159 -3.44 12.64 13.66
CA THR A 159 -4.73 13.09 13.13
C THR A 159 -4.89 14.61 13.24
N ALA A 160 -5.38 15.23 12.17
CA ALA A 160 -5.82 16.61 12.19
C ALA A 160 -7.25 16.76 12.73
N LYS A 161 -7.56 17.95 13.26
CA LYS A 161 -8.91 18.33 13.65
C LYS A 161 -9.80 18.41 12.41
N ASP A 162 -10.89 17.67 12.41
CA ASP A 162 -11.86 17.68 11.31
C ASP A 162 -13.07 18.53 11.69
N ALA A 163 -13.32 19.60 10.93
CA ALA A 163 -14.43 20.51 11.16
C ALA A 163 -15.80 19.83 11.02
N GLN A 164 -15.88 18.77 10.21
CA GLN A 164 -17.08 17.98 9.98
C GLN A 164 -17.26 16.86 11.02
N GLN A 165 -16.31 16.73 11.97
CA GLN A 165 -16.30 15.70 13.02
C GLN A 165 -16.41 14.26 12.50
N ARG A 166 -15.93 14.01 11.27
CA ARG A 166 -15.88 12.67 10.69
C ARG A 166 -14.90 11.80 11.49
N PRO A 167 -15.26 10.57 11.88
CA PRO A 167 -14.33 9.67 12.55
C PRO A 167 -13.15 9.33 11.65
N PHE A 168 -11.96 9.29 12.23
CA PHE A 168 -10.76 8.79 11.56
C PHE A 168 -10.56 7.32 11.93
N ARG A 169 -10.53 6.44 10.93
CA ARG A 169 -10.48 4.99 11.08
C ARG A 169 -9.28 4.41 10.39
N VAL A 170 -8.63 3.45 11.06
CA VAL A 170 -7.64 2.56 10.44
C VAL A 170 -8.23 1.16 10.38
N LEU A 171 -8.22 0.55 9.21
CA LEU A 171 -8.64 -0.82 9.00
C LEU A 171 -7.41 -1.70 8.85
N THR A 172 -7.35 -2.78 9.61
CA THR A 172 -6.41 -3.89 9.42
C THR A 172 -7.19 -5.19 9.24
N ARG A 173 -6.50 -6.30 8.94
CA ARG A 173 -7.13 -7.62 8.86
C ARG A 173 -7.70 -8.09 10.21
N GLN A 174 -7.15 -7.62 11.33
CA GLN A 174 -7.57 -8.05 12.66
C GLN A 174 -8.66 -7.16 13.27
N GLY A 175 -8.84 -5.94 12.77
CA GLY A 175 -9.89 -5.08 13.31
C GLY A 175 -9.90 -3.67 12.76
N GLN A 176 -10.80 -2.88 13.35
CA GLN A 176 -10.95 -1.47 13.07
C GLN A 176 -10.47 -0.68 14.29
N LEU A 177 -9.62 0.30 14.03
CA LEU A 177 -9.16 1.28 15.01
C LEU A 177 -9.82 2.62 14.71
N THR A 178 -10.36 3.29 15.72
CA THR A 178 -10.98 4.62 15.60
C THR A 178 -10.22 5.59 16.48
N ALA A 179 -9.61 6.60 15.86
CA ALA A 179 -8.87 7.64 16.56
C ALA A 179 -9.84 8.64 17.22
N LEU A 180 -9.58 8.96 18.49
CA LEU A 180 -10.36 9.96 19.25
C LEU A 180 -9.65 11.32 19.31
N GLY A 181 -8.83 11.63 18.30
CA GLY A 181 -7.99 12.84 18.19
C GLY A 181 -6.55 12.59 18.64
N THR A 182 -5.83 11.72 17.95
CA THR A 182 -4.66 11.02 18.48
C THR A 182 -3.42 11.11 17.61
N GLU A 183 -2.31 10.70 18.22
CA GLU A 183 -1.08 10.22 17.59
C GLU A 183 -0.90 8.76 18.02
N PHE A 184 -0.76 7.86 17.05
CA PHE A 184 -0.67 6.41 17.26
C PHE A 184 0.07 5.72 16.12
N THR A 185 0.68 4.57 16.44
CA THR A 185 1.33 3.67 15.48
C THR A 185 0.54 2.37 15.38
N VAL A 186 0.40 1.86 14.15
CA VAL A 186 -0.25 0.59 13.86
C VAL A 186 0.70 -0.28 13.07
N ARG A 187 1.04 -1.45 13.63
CA ARG A 187 1.86 -2.46 12.97
C ARG A 187 1.03 -3.71 12.74
N GLN A 188 0.86 -4.09 11.48
CA GLN A 188 0.10 -5.27 11.10
C GLN A 188 1.03 -6.46 10.82
N GLN A 189 0.76 -7.57 11.50
CA GLN A 189 1.45 -8.84 11.35
C GLN A 189 0.47 -9.92 10.85
N ASP A 190 1.02 -11.10 10.58
CA ASP A 190 0.26 -12.23 10.01
C ASP A 190 -0.84 -12.77 10.95
N ASN A 191 -0.75 -12.57 12.26
CA ASN A 191 -1.75 -13.10 13.19
C ASN A 191 -2.33 -12.04 14.13
N PHE A 192 -1.68 -10.89 14.26
CA PHE A 192 -2.09 -9.83 15.16
C PHE A 192 -1.82 -8.45 14.55
N THR A 193 -2.49 -7.44 15.09
CA THR A 193 -2.13 -6.03 14.93
C THR A 193 -1.62 -5.53 16.29
N GLN A 194 -0.51 -4.79 16.27
CA GLN A 194 -0.06 -4.02 17.43
C GLN A 194 -0.47 -2.56 17.24
N LEU A 195 -1.07 -2.01 18.28
CA LEU A 195 -1.44 -0.61 18.41
C LEU A 195 -0.63 -0.01 19.56
N ASP A 196 0.06 1.07 19.26
CA ASP A 196 0.84 1.86 20.21
C ASP A 196 0.29 3.29 20.21
N VAL A 197 -0.18 3.80 21.35
CA VAL A 197 -0.86 5.11 21.42
C VAL A 197 0.01 6.13 22.14
N GLN A 198 0.52 7.11 21.40
CA GLN A 198 1.34 8.18 21.98
C GLN A 198 0.49 9.31 22.58
N GLN A 199 -0.65 9.66 21.96
CA GLN A 199 -1.52 10.73 22.44
C GLN A 199 -3.00 10.39 22.41
N HIS A 200 -3.74 10.87 23.42
CA HIS A 200 -5.19 10.68 23.62
C HIS A 200 -5.61 9.22 23.77
N ALA A 201 -6.52 8.70 22.94
CA ALA A 201 -6.99 7.32 23.01
C ALA A 201 -7.53 6.80 21.67
N VAL A 202 -7.36 5.51 21.43
CA VAL A 202 -7.86 4.80 20.24
C VAL A 202 -8.84 3.70 20.66
N GLU A 203 -10.02 3.66 20.04
CA GLU A 203 -10.96 2.55 20.20
C GLU A 203 -10.67 1.46 19.18
N VAL A 204 -10.57 0.21 19.62
CA VAL A 204 -10.35 -0.97 18.79
C VAL A 204 -11.59 -1.87 18.80
N LEU A 205 -12.03 -2.29 17.61
CA LEU A 205 -13.07 -3.28 17.37
C LEU A 205 -12.48 -4.48 16.65
N LEU A 206 -12.76 -5.69 17.15
CA LEU A 206 -12.24 -6.93 16.57
C LEU A 206 -13.06 -7.34 15.33
N ALA A 207 -12.39 -7.79 14.26
CA ALA A 207 -13.04 -8.13 13.01
C ALA A 207 -14.02 -9.31 13.12
N SER A 208 -13.66 -10.36 13.87
CA SER A 208 -14.47 -11.57 14.09
C SER A 208 -15.36 -11.50 15.34
N ALA A 209 -15.23 -10.44 16.15
CA ALA A 209 -16.02 -10.21 17.34
C ALA A 209 -16.37 -8.72 17.50
N PRO A 210 -17.14 -8.13 16.56
CA PRO A 210 -17.34 -6.67 16.49
C PRO A 210 -18.12 -6.08 17.68
N ALA A 211 -18.76 -6.92 18.51
CA ALA A 211 -19.36 -6.49 19.78
C ALA A 211 -18.30 -6.24 20.88
N GLN A 212 -17.09 -6.80 20.73
CA GLN A 212 -15.99 -6.57 21.64
C GLN A 212 -15.23 -5.31 21.22
N LYS A 213 -15.17 -4.36 22.15
CA LYS A 213 -14.45 -3.10 21.96
C LYS A 213 -13.49 -2.85 23.11
N ARG A 214 -12.38 -2.18 22.80
CA ARG A 214 -11.40 -1.78 23.81
C ARG A 214 -10.86 -0.40 23.50
N ILE A 215 -10.76 0.44 24.51
CA ILE A 215 -10.08 1.73 24.42
C ILE A 215 -8.65 1.53 24.92
N VAL A 216 -7.70 2.05 24.15
CA VAL A 216 -6.28 2.09 24.48
C VAL A 216 -5.89 3.55 24.62
N ASN A 217 -5.37 3.93 25.77
CA ASN A 217 -5.06 5.32 26.13
C ASN A 217 -3.60 5.66 25.81
N ALA A 218 -3.28 6.94 25.88
CA ALA A 218 -1.92 7.45 25.72
C ALA A 218 -0.95 6.76 26.68
N GLY A 219 0.22 6.39 26.16
CA GLY A 219 1.22 5.64 26.90
C GLY A 219 0.88 4.16 27.08
N GLU A 220 -0.08 3.63 26.31
CA GLU A 220 -0.43 2.21 26.30
C GLU A 220 -0.19 1.56 24.93
N SER A 221 0.08 0.26 24.97
CA SER A 221 0.18 -0.65 23.83
C SER A 221 -0.83 -1.79 23.96
N LEU A 222 -1.38 -2.22 22.82
CA LEU A 222 -2.26 -3.36 22.72
C LEU A 222 -1.94 -4.19 21.48
N GLN A 223 -1.73 -5.50 21.69
CA GLN A 223 -1.78 -6.48 20.61
C GLN A 223 -3.16 -7.14 20.57
N PHE A 224 -3.71 -7.33 19.38
CA PHE A 224 -5.01 -8.00 19.19
C PHE A 224 -5.04 -8.83 17.90
N SER A 225 -5.75 -9.95 17.94
CA SER A 225 -6.03 -10.78 16.76
C SER A 225 -7.40 -10.42 16.20
N ALA A 226 -7.90 -11.17 15.21
CA ALA A 226 -9.27 -10.95 14.71
C ALA A 226 -10.36 -11.27 15.74
N SER A 227 -10.07 -12.07 16.77
CA SER A 227 -11.05 -12.63 17.70
C SER A 227 -10.79 -12.33 19.17
N GLU A 228 -9.59 -11.89 19.54
CA GLU A 228 -9.25 -11.62 20.94
C GLU A 228 -8.38 -10.38 21.13
N PHE A 229 -8.54 -9.74 22.28
CA PHE A 229 -7.62 -8.73 22.76
C PHE A 229 -6.53 -9.36 23.62
N GLY A 230 -5.28 -8.95 23.42
CA GLY A 230 -4.22 -9.16 24.39
C GLY A 230 -4.38 -8.28 25.63
N ALA A 231 -3.39 -8.36 26.52
CA ALA A 231 -3.28 -7.43 27.65
C ALA A 231 -2.86 -6.05 27.15
N VAL A 232 -3.49 -5.01 27.69
CA VAL A 232 -3.00 -3.64 27.56
C VAL A 232 -1.76 -3.50 28.44
N LYS A 233 -0.67 -2.98 27.87
CA LYS A 233 0.60 -2.79 28.55
C LYS A 233 1.01 -1.32 28.47
N PRO A 234 1.85 -0.82 29.38
CA PRO A 234 2.54 0.45 29.18
C PRO A 234 3.33 0.43 27.86
N LEU A 235 3.40 1.59 27.21
CA LEU A 235 4.23 1.79 26.03
C LEU A 235 5.71 1.68 26.45
N ASP A 236 6.46 0.77 25.82
CA ASP A 236 7.90 0.66 26.06
C ASP A 236 8.63 1.85 25.42
N ASP A 237 9.59 2.44 26.14
CA ASP A 237 10.29 3.70 25.80
C ASP A 237 10.97 3.66 24.40
N GLU A 238 11.32 2.47 23.90
CA GLU A 238 11.88 2.25 22.54
C GLU A 238 10.88 2.51 21.40
N SER A 239 9.57 2.41 21.64
CA SER A 239 8.54 2.63 20.61
C SER A 239 8.19 4.12 20.40
N THR A 240 8.79 5.00 21.19
CA THR A 240 8.52 6.44 21.23
C THR A 240 9.38 7.26 20.26
N SER A 241 10.47 6.72 19.70
CA SER A 241 11.35 7.47 18.79
C SER A 241 11.10 7.13 17.32
N TRP A 242 10.01 7.65 16.77
CA TRP A 242 9.85 7.69 15.31
C TRP A 242 10.58 8.90 14.67
N ASP A 243 11.10 9.82 15.50
CA ASP A 243 11.78 11.05 15.09
C ASP A 243 13.29 10.93 14.81
N GLU A 244 13.94 9.83 15.17
CA GLU A 244 15.32 9.58 14.78
C GLU A 244 15.38 8.26 13.99
N GLY A 245 15.71 8.37 12.70
CA GLY A 245 15.86 7.21 11.83
C GLY A 245 16.87 6.24 12.44
N HIS A 246 16.40 5.08 12.89
CA HIS A 246 17.27 4.03 13.36
C HIS A 246 17.87 3.26 12.17
N PRO A 247 19.21 3.25 12.03
CA PRO A 247 19.91 2.42 11.09
C PRO A 247 20.23 1.09 11.77
N GLU A 248 19.35 0.11 11.70
CA GLU A 248 19.71 -1.26 12.03
C GLU A 248 19.38 -2.19 10.88
N LEU A 249 20.41 -2.61 10.15
CA LEU A 249 20.68 -3.99 9.77
C LEU A 249 22.04 -4.05 9.03
N GLN A 250 23.13 -4.07 9.79
CA GLN A 250 24.35 -4.78 9.41
C GLN A 250 24.76 -5.71 10.55
N ARG A 251 24.31 -6.95 10.48
CA ARG A 251 25.15 -8.14 10.67
C ARG A 251 24.45 -9.40 10.19
#